data_AF-A0AAC9ARJ6-F1
#
_entry.id   AF-A0AAC9ARJ6-F1
#
_cell.length_a   1.000
_cell.length_b   1.000
_cell.length_c   1.000
_cell.angle_alpha   90.00
_cell.angle_beta   90.00
_cell.angle_gamma   90.00
#
_symmetry.space_group_name_H-M   'P 1'
#
loop_
_entity.id
_entity.type
_entity.pdbx_description
1 polymer ?
#
loop_
_entity_poly.entity_id
_entity_poly.type
_entity_poly.pdbx_seq_one_letter_code
_entity_poly.pdbx_strand_id
1 'polypeptide(L)'
;MDFSPQQDEALQAVARWLKSGRPQIFRLFGYAGTGKTTLARYFAEHVDGQVQFAAFTGKAAQVLRSKGATNARTIHSLIYRPKGEEAIADEATGKTSMSPTFSLNRQSPIAKAKLVVIDECSMVDEQLGRDLLTFGTPVLVLGDPAQLPPISGGGFFTEHEPDFLLTEIHRQARDNPILRLALDVREGREFMRGDYGTAQVIGKEDVTQDLVLEADQVLVGTNRTRRRYNQRLRELKGFTAGYPQAGDKIVCLRNDPAKGLLNGSLWKVMTSSRETVKPGINLLVAPEEDDPDRGVAKIKLLKQTFESPDEEIPWGTKKRYDDFDYGYALTVHKAQGSQWNNVVLFDESWAFKDTRQRWLYTAITRAAERLTIVR
;
A
#
# COMPACT_ATOMS: atom_id res chain seq x y z
N MET A 1 26.47 4.63 11.44
CA MET A 1 25.82 3.75 10.45
C MET A 1 26.83 3.60 9.33
N ASP A 2 27.23 2.37 8.99
CA ASP A 2 28.15 2.15 7.89
C ASP A 2 27.32 1.97 6.61
N PHE A 3 27.42 2.92 5.68
CA PHE A 3 26.76 2.87 4.38
C PHE A 3 27.62 2.11 3.37
N SER A 4 26.99 1.50 2.36
CA SER A 4 27.75 0.95 1.23
C SER A 4 28.33 2.08 0.37
N PRO A 5 29.37 1.84 -0.45
CA PRO A 5 29.92 2.86 -1.35
C PRO A 5 28.85 3.51 -2.25
N GLN A 6 27.93 2.70 -2.80
CA GLN A 6 26.83 3.21 -3.63
C GLN A 6 25.84 4.08 -2.84
N GLN A 7 25.60 3.74 -1.57
CA GLN A 7 24.76 4.55 -0.70
C GLN A 7 25.44 5.89 -0.35
N ASP A 8 26.74 5.89 -0.09
CA ASP A 8 27.51 7.13 0.12
C ASP A 8 27.48 8.04 -1.12
N GLU A 9 27.62 7.46 -2.31
CA GLU A 9 27.47 8.20 -3.57
C GLU A 9 26.07 8.83 -3.71
N ALA A 10 25.02 8.08 -3.37
CA ALA A 10 23.65 8.58 -3.36
C ALA A 10 23.48 9.73 -2.33
N LEU A 11 24.04 9.59 -1.13
CA LEU A 11 24.02 10.63 -0.10
C LEU A 11 24.67 11.92 -0.61
N GLN A 12 25.85 11.81 -1.23
CA GLN A 12 26.56 12.95 -1.79
C GLN A 12 25.79 13.59 -2.95
N ALA A 13 25.17 12.78 -3.82
CA ALA A 13 24.37 13.28 -4.95
C ALA A 13 23.16 14.10 -4.45
N VAL A 14 22.41 13.56 -3.48
CA VAL A 14 21.27 14.27 -2.87
C VAL A 14 21.72 15.52 -2.13
N ALA A 15 22.84 15.48 -1.40
CA ALA A 15 23.37 16.65 -0.71
C ALA A 15 23.78 17.77 -1.69
N ARG A 16 24.41 17.43 -2.82
CA ARG A 16 24.75 18.39 -3.89
C ARG A 16 23.48 19.01 -4.49
N TRP A 17 22.47 18.19 -4.76
CA TRP A 17 21.19 18.64 -5.29
C TRP A 17 20.42 19.56 -4.32
N LEU A 18 20.35 19.21 -3.03
CA LEU A 18 19.73 20.05 -2.02
C LEU A 18 20.43 21.41 -1.92
N LYS A 19 21.76 21.43 -2.03
CA LYS A 19 22.55 22.66 -2.01
C LYS A 19 22.37 23.52 -3.26
N SER A 20 22.20 22.92 -4.44
CA SER A 20 21.92 23.67 -5.68
C SER A 20 20.51 24.27 -5.69
N GLY A 21 19.56 23.61 -5.00
CA GLY A 21 18.16 24.01 -4.95
C GLY A 21 17.40 23.81 -6.27
N ARG A 22 18.02 23.20 -7.29
CA ARG A 22 17.43 22.91 -8.60
C ARG A 22 18.03 21.63 -9.23
N PRO A 23 17.26 20.86 -10.02
CA PRO A 23 15.81 20.99 -10.26
C PRO A 23 14.98 20.75 -8.98
N GLN A 24 13.67 21.05 -8.98
CA GLN A 24 12.86 20.89 -7.75
C GLN A 24 12.71 19.43 -7.30
N ILE A 25 12.86 18.47 -8.21
CA ILE A 25 12.72 17.04 -7.94
C ILE A 25 14.10 16.38 -7.99
N PHE A 26 14.33 15.42 -7.09
CA PHE A 26 15.39 14.42 -7.23
C PHE A 26 14.80 13.02 -7.05
N ARG A 27 15.06 12.14 -8.01
CA ARG A 27 14.58 10.76 -8.06
C ARG A 27 15.68 9.82 -7.60
N LEU A 28 15.59 9.38 -6.34
CA LEU A 28 16.43 8.34 -5.79
C LEU A 28 15.65 7.02 -5.82
N PHE A 29 15.88 6.25 -6.87
CA PHE A 29 15.24 4.94 -7.03
C PHE A 29 16.13 3.83 -6.52
N GLY A 30 15.54 2.69 -6.25
CA GLY A 30 16.28 1.51 -5.85
C GLY A 30 15.37 0.30 -5.69
N TYR A 31 15.94 -0.88 -5.86
CA TYR A 31 15.20 -2.13 -5.70
C TYR A 31 14.92 -2.44 -4.23
N ALA A 32 14.12 -3.47 -3.96
CA ALA A 32 13.88 -3.97 -2.61
C ALA A 32 15.22 -4.38 -1.96
N GLY A 33 15.39 -4.05 -0.67
CA GLY A 33 16.62 -4.39 0.07
C GLY A 33 17.83 -3.45 -0.17
N THR A 34 17.70 -2.41 -0.98
CA THR A 34 18.80 -1.43 -1.24
C THR A 34 18.93 -0.32 -0.18
N GLY A 35 18.01 -0.28 0.80
CA GLY A 35 18.11 0.65 1.93
C GLY A 35 17.56 2.07 1.70
N LYS A 36 16.69 2.28 0.69
CA LYS A 36 16.05 3.59 0.39
C LYS A 36 15.50 4.31 1.64
N THR A 37 14.71 3.63 2.47
CA THR A 37 14.11 4.23 3.68
C THR A 37 15.15 4.60 4.73
N THR A 38 16.29 3.90 4.78
CA THR A 38 17.41 4.26 5.67
C THR A 38 18.06 5.57 5.20
N LEU A 39 18.28 5.72 3.89
CA LEU A 39 18.78 6.99 3.32
C LEU A 39 17.79 8.14 3.54
N ALA A 40 16.49 7.89 3.36
CA ALA A 40 15.44 8.87 3.62
C ALA A 40 15.50 9.49 5.02
N ARG A 41 15.73 8.64 6.03
CA ARG A 41 15.86 9.05 7.43
C ARG A 41 17.15 9.82 7.66
N TYR A 42 18.26 9.33 7.12
CA TYR A 42 19.54 10.03 7.18
C TYR A 42 19.42 11.45 6.62
N PHE A 43 18.79 11.63 5.45
CA PHE A 43 18.56 12.96 4.90
C PHE A 43 17.71 13.84 5.82
N ALA A 44 16.65 13.30 6.42
CA ALA A 44 15.80 14.08 7.31
C ALA A 44 16.51 14.54 8.60
N GLU A 45 17.44 13.73 9.12
CA GLU A 45 18.23 14.08 10.30
C GLU A 45 19.33 15.11 10.01
N HIS A 46 19.79 15.21 8.76
CA HIS A 46 20.95 16.04 8.39
C HIS A 46 20.58 17.29 7.58
N VAL A 47 19.30 17.49 7.25
CA VAL A 47 18.81 18.74 6.64
C VAL A 47 18.55 19.77 7.74
N ASP A 48 19.17 20.95 7.61
CA ASP A 48 18.93 22.09 8.50
C ASP A 48 17.56 22.74 8.22
N GLY A 49 16.50 22.14 8.78
CA GLY A 49 15.13 22.64 8.75
C GLY A 49 14.08 21.55 8.78
N GLN A 50 12.83 21.94 8.53
CA GLN A 50 11.71 21.00 8.58
C GLN A 50 11.68 20.11 7.35
N VAL A 51 11.66 18.79 7.58
CA VAL A 51 11.44 17.78 6.53
C VAL A 51 10.05 17.19 6.67
N GLN A 52 9.29 17.13 5.58
CA GLN A 52 7.98 16.48 5.54
C GLN A 52 8.09 15.14 4.82
N PHE A 53 7.49 14.11 5.39
CA PHE A 53 7.37 12.81 4.74
C PHE A 53 5.96 12.62 4.20
N ALA A 54 5.85 12.08 3.00
CA ALA A 54 4.58 11.63 2.47
C ALA A 54 4.69 10.35 1.64
N ALA A 55 3.56 9.70 1.46
CA ALA A 55 3.44 8.54 0.58
C ALA A 55 2.09 8.57 -0.17
N PHE A 56 1.96 7.77 -1.23
CA PHE A 56 0.70 7.72 -1.97
C PHE A 56 -0.46 7.15 -1.12
N THR A 57 -0.22 6.03 -0.42
CA THR A 57 -1.23 5.36 0.41
C THR A 57 -1.07 5.66 1.89
N GLY A 58 -2.18 5.62 2.63
CA GLY A 58 -2.16 5.78 4.09
C GLY A 58 -1.34 4.70 4.79
N LYS A 59 -1.29 3.49 4.20
CA LYS A 59 -0.52 2.36 4.68
C LYS A 59 0.98 2.57 4.51
N ALA A 60 1.43 3.03 3.34
CA ALA A 60 2.84 3.38 3.13
C ALA A 60 3.27 4.51 4.08
N ALA A 61 2.42 5.51 4.29
CA ALA A 61 2.70 6.57 5.28
C ALA A 61 2.81 6.03 6.72
N GLN A 62 2.01 5.02 7.09
CA GLN A 62 2.13 4.34 8.38
C GLN A 62 3.44 3.56 8.51
N VAL A 63 3.87 2.83 7.47
CA VAL A 63 5.16 2.13 7.44
C VAL A 63 6.34 3.11 7.59
N LEU A 64 6.22 4.31 7.01
CA LEU A 64 7.21 5.37 7.24
C LEU A 64 7.23 5.83 8.70
N ARG A 65 6.06 6.04 9.33
CA ARG A 65 5.96 6.43 10.75
C ARG A 65 6.59 5.39 11.66
N SER A 66 6.31 4.10 11.46
CA SER A 66 6.89 3.02 12.27
C SER A 66 8.42 2.92 12.15
N LYS A 67 8.99 3.43 11.04
CA LYS A 67 10.43 3.51 10.82
C LYS A 67 11.07 4.80 11.34
N GLY A 68 10.31 5.70 11.95
CA GLY A 68 10.79 6.93 12.62
C GLY A 68 10.38 8.24 11.94
N ALA A 69 9.73 8.20 10.77
CA ALA A 69 9.23 9.41 10.12
C ALA A 69 7.85 9.81 10.68
N THR A 70 7.82 10.26 11.94
CA THR A 70 6.58 10.46 12.74
C THR A 70 5.55 11.39 12.12
N ASN A 71 5.97 12.35 11.28
CA ASN A 71 5.08 13.29 10.58
C ASN A 71 4.58 12.78 9.21
N ALA A 72 4.87 11.53 8.83
CA ALA A 72 4.51 10.98 7.54
C ALA A 72 2.98 10.85 7.36
N ARG A 73 2.48 11.36 6.22
CA ARG A 73 1.06 11.38 5.86
C ARG A 73 0.85 11.07 4.37
N THR A 74 -0.39 10.97 3.89
CA THR A 74 -0.59 10.81 2.44
C THR A 74 -0.32 12.11 1.70
N ILE A 75 0.16 12.05 0.44
CA ILE A 75 0.35 13.24 -0.39
C ILE A 75 -0.94 14.06 -0.44
N HIS A 76 -2.08 13.39 -0.66
CA HIS A 76 -3.41 14.00 -0.65
C HIS A 76 -3.69 14.80 0.65
N SER A 77 -3.46 14.20 1.82
CA SER A 77 -3.66 14.88 3.11
C SER A 77 -2.64 15.98 3.39
N LEU A 78 -1.48 15.93 2.74
CA LEU A 78 -0.46 16.96 2.85
C LEU A 78 -0.82 18.18 2.02
N ILE A 79 -1.25 18.00 0.77
CA ILE A 79 -1.38 19.12 -0.18
C ILE A 79 -2.81 19.61 -0.38
N TYR A 80 -3.83 18.83 -0.03
CA TYR A 80 -5.22 19.23 -0.21
C TYR A 80 -5.96 19.50 1.11
N ARG A 81 -7.04 20.27 1.00
CA ARG A 81 -8.09 20.40 2.01
C ARG A 81 -9.47 20.20 1.35
N PRO A 82 -10.46 19.66 2.08
CA PRO A 82 -11.83 19.53 1.58
C PRO A 82 -12.41 20.89 1.20
N LYS A 83 -13.16 20.95 0.08
CA LYS A 83 -13.85 22.16 -0.41
C LYS A 83 -15.37 21.98 -0.42
N GLY A 84 -15.88 20.81 -0.78
CA GLY A 84 -17.33 20.54 -0.87
C GLY A 84 -17.65 19.19 -1.52
N GLU A 85 -18.84 19.07 -2.11
CA GLU A 85 -19.29 17.94 -2.94
C GLU A 85 -19.76 18.48 -4.30
N GLU A 86 -19.45 17.80 -5.41
CA GLU A 86 -19.95 18.12 -6.76
C GLU A 86 -20.58 16.89 -7.42
N ALA A 87 -21.54 17.14 -8.31
CA ALA A 87 -22.24 16.10 -9.05
C ALA A 87 -21.41 15.72 -10.28
N ILE A 88 -20.90 14.49 -10.30
CA ILE A 88 -20.20 13.91 -11.46
C ILE A 88 -21.19 13.02 -12.20
N ALA A 89 -21.47 13.38 -13.45
CA ALA A 89 -22.20 12.52 -14.37
C ALA A 89 -21.21 11.51 -14.99
N ASP A 90 -21.50 10.23 -14.84
CA ASP A 90 -20.81 9.17 -15.57
C ASP A 90 -21.39 9.11 -16.98
N GLU A 91 -20.60 9.48 -17.99
CA GLU A 91 -21.04 9.55 -19.39
C GLU A 91 -21.40 8.18 -19.97
N ALA A 92 -20.85 7.10 -19.43
CA ALA A 92 -21.08 5.73 -19.90
C ALA A 92 -22.39 5.14 -19.34
N THR A 93 -22.77 5.53 -18.13
CA THR A 93 -23.96 4.99 -17.44
C THR A 93 -25.10 6.00 -17.32
N GLY A 94 -24.87 7.28 -17.65
CA GLY A 94 -25.82 8.38 -17.49
C GLY A 94 -26.15 8.70 -16.02
N LYS A 95 -25.41 8.12 -15.06
CA LYS A 95 -25.69 8.26 -13.64
C LYS A 95 -24.95 9.46 -13.04
N THR A 96 -25.67 10.26 -12.27
CA THR A 96 -25.08 11.35 -11.49
C THR A 96 -24.73 10.86 -10.08
N SER A 97 -23.44 10.92 -9.72
CA SER A 97 -22.93 10.60 -8.39
C SER A 97 -22.34 11.86 -7.73
N MET A 98 -22.56 12.05 -6.43
CA MET A 98 -21.95 13.16 -5.69
C MET A 98 -20.54 12.75 -5.25
N SER A 99 -19.51 13.49 -5.64
CA SER A 99 -18.13 13.22 -5.24
C SER A 99 -17.54 14.39 -4.46
N PRO A 100 -16.72 14.12 -3.42
CA PRO A 100 -16.07 15.19 -2.67
C PRO A 100 -15.08 15.95 -3.56
N THR A 101 -15.03 17.26 -3.41
CA THR A 101 -14.07 18.13 -4.08
C THR A 101 -13.02 18.65 -3.12
N PHE A 102 -11.81 18.79 -3.65
CA PHE A 102 -10.62 19.18 -2.89
C PHE A 102 -10.01 20.45 -3.50
N SER A 103 -9.33 21.22 -2.66
CA SER A 103 -8.57 22.40 -3.08
C SER A 103 -7.18 22.37 -2.46
N LEU A 104 -6.20 22.99 -3.13
CA LEU A 104 -4.84 23.08 -2.61
C LEU A 104 -4.82 23.79 -1.25
N ASN A 105 -4.18 23.16 -0.27
CA ASN A 105 -3.95 23.70 1.04
C ASN A 105 -2.66 24.54 1.05
N ARG A 106 -2.75 25.80 0.62
CA ARG A 106 -1.62 26.74 0.59
C ARG A 106 -0.96 26.99 1.96
N GLN A 107 -1.65 26.68 3.06
CA GLN A 107 -1.13 26.80 4.43
C GLN A 107 -0.48 25.51 4.94
N SER A 108 -0.38 24.49 4.09
CA SER A 108 0.20 23.20 4.46
C SER A 108 1.66 23.34 4.94
N PRO A 109 2.10 22.52 5.92
CA PRO A 109 3.49 22.49 6.39
C PRO A 109 4.53 22.34 5.27
N ILE A 110 4.14 21.74 4.14
CA ILE A 110 5.00 21.61 2.96
C ILE A 110 5.56 22.96 2.50
N ALA A 111 4.76 24.03 2.52
CA ALA A 111 5.16 25.35 2.02
C ALA A 111 6.32 25.97 2.82
N LYS A 112 6.58 25.48 4.04
CA LYS A 112 7.66 25.93 4.94
C LYS A 112 8.79 24.91 5.07
N ALA A 113 8.61 23.72 4.52
CA ALA A 113 9.60 22.65 4.61
C ALA A 113 10.83 22.98 3.75
N LYS A 114 11.99 22.49 4.19
CA LYS A 114 13.23 22.53 3.40
C LYS A 114 13.34 21.37 2.42
N LEU A 115 12.69 20.26 2.77
CA LEU A 115 12.64 19.06 1.95
C LEU A 115 11.31 18.33 2.17
N VAL A 116 10.80 17.74 1.09
CA VAL A 116 9.72 16.76 1.14
C VAL A 116 10.25 15.44 0.63
N VAL A 117 10.10 14.37 1.42
CA VAL A 117 10.44 13.02 1.01
C VAL A 117 9.15 12.29 0.66
N ILE A 118 9.05 11.81 -0.59
CA ILE A 118 7.93 11.01 -1.07
C ILE A 118 8.36 9.55 -1.21
N ASP A 119 7.72 8.63 -0.50
CA ASP A 119 7.92 7.18 -0.69
C ASP A 119 6.76 6.56 -1.47
N GLU A 120 7.00 5.37 -2.05
CA GLU A 120 6.05 4.64 -2.91
C GLU A 120 5.45 5.54 -4.00
N CYS A 121 6.34 6.25 -4.71
CA CYS A 121 5.97 7.25 -5.72
C CYS A 121 5.38 6.65 -7.01
N SER A 122 5.43 5.32 -7.17
CA SER A 122 5.00 4.61 -8.37
C SER A 122 3.53 4.79 -8.67
N MET A 123 2.72 5.18 -7.71
CA MET A 123 1.27 5.34 -7.85
C MET A 123 0.83 6.81 -8.01
N VAL A 124 1.77 7.77 -8.06
CA VAL A 124 1.45 9.19 -8.19
C VAL A 124 1.16 9.54 -9.65
N ASP A 125 -0.06 10.04 -9.91
CA ASP A 125 -0.47 10.52 -11.24
C ASP A 125 0.04 11.94 -11.56
N GLU A 126 -0.12 12.34 -12.82
CA GLU A 126 0.30 13.63 -13.36
C GLU A 126 -0.27 14.83 -12.60
N GLN A 127 -1.56 14.78 -12.24
CA GLN A 127 -2.23 15.90 -11.59
C GLN A 127 -1.71 16.10 -10.17
N LEU A 128 -1.66 15.02 -9.38
CA LEU A 128 -1.17 15.02 -8.01
C LEU A 128 0.31 15.44 -7.97
N GLY A 129 1.11 14.98 -8.93
CA GLY A 129 2.50 15.37 -9.10
C GLY A 129 2.68 16.87 -9.35
N ARG A 130 1.96 17.43 -10.33
CA ARG A 130 2.00 18.88 -10.63
C ARG A 130 1.56 19.72 -9.43
N ASP A 131 0.47 19.33 -8.79
CA ASP A 131 -0.08 20.01 -7.62
C ASP A 131 0.92 20.04 -6.46
N LEU A 132 1.64 18.94 -6.22
CA LEU A 132 2.72 18.88 -5.24
C LEU A 132 3.86 19.86 -5.56
N LEU A 133 4.24 20.02 -6.83
CA LEU A 133 5.32 20.93 -7.22
C LEU A 133 4.95 22.41 -7.08
N THR A 134 3.66 22.77 -7.11
CA THR A 134 3.21 24.17 -6.97
C THR A 134 3.59 24.83 -5.63
N PHE A 135 4.02 24.03 -4.65
CA PHE A 135 4.51 24.52 -3.36
C PHE A 135 5.97 25.04 -3.41
N GLY A 136 6.71 24.78 -4.49
CA GLY A 136 8.08 25.28 -4.68
C GLY A 136 9.14 24.63 -3.77
N THR A 137 8.76 23.64 -2.97
CA THR A 137 9.64 22.93 -2.04
C THR A 137 10.44 21.84 -2.77
N PRO A 138 11.74 21.64 -2.46
CA PRO A 138 12.49 20.49 -2.96
C PRO A 138 11.83 19.16 -2.59
N VAL A 139 11.71 18.26 -3.58
CA VAL A 139 11.05 16.97 -3.45
C VAL A 139 12.03 15.84 -3.75
N LEU A 140 12.43 15.10 -2.72
CA LEU A 140 13.15 13.84 -2.86
C LEU A 140 12.14 12.72 -3.03
N VAL A 141 12.23 12.02 -4.16
CA VAL A 141 11.30 10.96 -4.52
C VAL A 141 12.01 9.61 -4.41
N LEU A 142 11.41 8.71 -3.65
CA LEU A 142 11.84 7.34 -3.46
C LEU A 142 10.88 6.40 -4.18
N GLY A 143 11.45 5.52 -4.98
CA GLY A 143 10.68 4.59 -5.80
C GLY A 143 11.43 3.30 -6.05
N ASP A 144 10.68 2.28 -6.46
CA ASP A 144 11.22 1.02 -6.95
C ASP A 144 10.72 0.82 -8.40
N PRO A 145 11.61 0.89 -9.40
CA PRO A 145 11.22 0.82 -10.80
C PRO A 145 10.74 -0.57 -11.23
N ALA A 146 11.00 -1.61 -10.42
CA ALA A 146 10.54 -2.98 -10.66
C ALA A 146 9.14 -3.24 -10.09
N GLN A 147 8.58 -2.32 -9.28
CA GLN A 147 7.20 -2.46 -8.79
C GLN A 147 6.15 -2.15 -9.88
N LEU A 148 4.91 -2.54 -9.59
CA LEU A 148 3.75 -2.26 -10.42
C LEU A 148 3.57 -0.75 -10.66
N PRO A 149 3.26 -0.33 -11.91
CA PRO A 149 2.90 1.05 -12.24
C PRO A 149 1.49 1.40 -11.72
N PRO A 150 1.04 2.67 -11.85
CA PRO A 150 -0.34 3.03 -11.55
C PRO A 150 -1.34 2.20 -12.37
N ILE A 151 -2.52 1.96 -11.79
CA ILE A 151 -3.61 1.20 -12.44
C ILE A 151 -4.19 1.98 -13.65
N SER A 152 -4.13 3.31 -13.60
CA SER A 152 -4.63 4.20 -14.65
C SER A 152 -3.74 5.44 -14.75
N GLY A 153 -3.42 5.85 -15.97
CA GLY A 153 -2.54 6.98 -16.25
C GLY A 153 -1.04 6.65 -16.10
N GLY A 154 -0.22 7.60 -16.55
CA GLY A 154 1.23 7.57 -16.37
C GLY A 154 1.64 7.86 -14.93
N GLY A 155 2.76 7.28 -14.49
CA GLY A 155 3.33 7.60 -13.18
C GLY A 155 4.22 8.84 -13.27
N PHE A 156 3.79 9.96 -12.69
CA PHE A 156 4.45 11.27 -12.81
C PHE A 156 5.95 11.23 -12.51
N PHE A 157 6.34 10.45 -11.50
CA PHE A 157 7.74 10.31 -11.12
C PHE A 157 8.47 9.19 -11.87
N THR A 158 7.77 8.11 -12.20
CA THR A 158 8.36 6.86 -12.71
C THR A 158 8.48 6.80 -14.23
N GLU A 159 7.87 7.74 -14.97
CA GLU A 159 8.05 7.88 -16.42
C GLU A 159 9.38 8.55 -16.81
N HIS A 160 10.12 9.06 -15.82
CA HIS A 160 11.44 9.64 -16.00
C HIS A 160 12.52 8.74 -15.41
N GLU A 161 13.71 8.80 -16.00
CA GLU A 161 14.87 8.11 -15.44
C GLU A 161 15.21 8.64 -14.04
N PRO A 162 15.68 7.77 -13.13
CA PRO A 162 16.15 8.21 -11.83
C PRO A 162 17.40 9.05 -11.93
N ASP A 163 17.51 10.07 -11.09
CA ASP A 163 18.74 10.85 -10.91
C ASP A 163 19.84 10.01 -10.24
N PHE A 164 19.43 9.01 -9.45
CA PHE A 164 20.32 7.99 -8.89
C PHE A 164 19.57 6.66 -8.70
N LEU A 165 20.18 5.55 -9.12
CA LEU A 165 19.60 4.20 -8.96
C LEU A 165 20.48 3.36 -8.03
N LEU A 166 19.92 2.96 -6.89
CA LEU A 166 20.51 1.98 -6.00
C LEU A 166 20.25 0.57 -6.54
N THR A 167 21.31 -0.13 -6.88
CA THR A 167 21.28 -1.49 -7.44
C THR A 167 21.84 -2.53 -6.48
N GLU A 168 22.69 -2.12 -5.54
CA GLU A 168 23.36 -3.01 -4.61
C GLU A 168 22.47 -3.36 -3.41
N ILE A 169 22.21 -4.65 -3.22
CA ILE A 169 21.51 -5.17 -2.05
C ILE A 169 22.50 -5.27 -0.88
N HIS A 170 22.06 -4.80 0.29
CA HIS A 170 22.83 -4.87 1.55
C HIS A 170 23.34 -6.27 1.84
N ARG A 171 24.54 -6.38 2.43
CA ARG A 171 25.18 -7.68 2.70
C ARG A 171 24.31 -8.59 3.56
N GLN A 172 23.61 -8.07 4.58
CA GLN A 172 22.67 -8.85 5.40
C GLN A 172 21.43 -9.32 4.62
N ALA A 173 21.13 -8.70 3.48
CA ALA A 173 19.95 -8.96 2.66
C ALA A 173 20.26 -9.83 1.43
N ARG A 174 21.55 -10.07 1.10
CA ARG A 174 21.98 -10.93 -0.02
C ARG A 174 21.63 -12.40 0.20
N ASP A 175 21.69 -12.86 1.44
CA ASP A 175 21.37 -14.24 1.80
C ASP A 175 19.87 -14.45 2.03
N ASN A 176 19.02 -13.42 1.81
CA ASN A 176 17.58 -13.53 1.96
C ASN A 176 16.96 -14.19 0.69
N PRO A 177 16.41 -15.41 0.79
CA PRO A 177 15.78 -16.12 -0.33
C PRO A 177 14.65 -15.35 -1.01
N ILE A 178 13.87 -14.58 -0.25
CA ILE A 178 12.76 -13.77 -0.77
C ILE A 178 13.29 -12.71 -1.73
N LEU A 179 14.37 -12.01 -1.36
CA LEU A 179 14.99 -11.00 -2.21
C LEU A 179 15.69 -11.61 -3.42
N ARG A 180 16.26 -12.82 -3.27
CA ARG A 180 16.81 -13.57 -4.40
C ARG A 180 15.73 -13.95 -5.42
N LEU A 181 14.58 -14.46 -4.97
CA LEU A 181 13.46 -14.74 -5.87
C LEU A 181 12.93 -13.46 -6.55
N ALA A 182 12.86 -12.35 -5.82
CA ALA A 182 12.48 -11.06 -6.41
C ALA A 182 13.48 -10.62 -7.49
N LEU A 183 14.79 -10.77 -7.22
CA LEU A 183 15.86 -10.50 -8.18
C LEU A 183 15.73 -11.38 -9.43
N ASP A 184 15.49 -12.67 -9.26
CA ASP A 184 15.33 -13.63 -10.36
C ASP A 184 14.13 -13.23 -11.24
N VAL A 185 12.99 -12.91 -10.64
CA VAL A 185 11.81 -12.42 -11.37
C VAL A 185 12.10 -11.15 -12.16
N ARG A 186 12.80 -10.19 -11.53
CA ARG A 186 13.16 -8.91 -12.17
C ARG A 186 14.07 -9.12 -13.37
N GLU A 187 15.00 -10.05 -13.27
CA GLU A 187 15.97 -10.37 -14.34
C GLU A 187 15.42 -11.36 -15.36
N GLY A 188 14.13 -11.72 -15.26
CA GLY A 188 13.47 -12.65 -16.16
C GLY A 188 13.93 -14.09 -16.00
N ARG A 189 14.62 -14.42 -14.91
CA ARG A 189 15.01 -15.79 -14.58
C ARG A 189 13.82 -16.56 -14.03
N GLU A 190 13.71 -17.81 -14.44
CA GLU A 190 12.74 -18.74 -13.86
C GLU A 190 13.29 -19.32 -12.56
N PHE A 191 12.38 -19.62 -11.63
CA PHE A 191 12.66 -20.35 -10.40
C PHE A 191 11.73 -21.57 -10.34
N MET A 192 12.26 -22.67 -9.81
CA MET A 192 11.58 -23.96 -9.78
C MET A 192 10.79 -24.14 -8.48
N ARG A 193 9.90 -25.14 -8.45
CA ARG A 193 9.32 -25.62 -7.20
C ARG A 193 10.44 -26.13 -6.28
N GLY A 194 10.30 -25.88 -4.99
CA GLY A 194 11.30 -26.26 -4.00
C GLY A 194 11.30 -25.36 -2.77
N ASP A 195 12.06 -25.79 -1.77
CA ASP A 195 12.34 -25.05 -0.56
C ASP A 195 13.65 -24.24 -0.73
N TYR A 196 13.56 -22.94 -0.50
CA TYR A 196 14.66 -22.00 -0.54
C TYR A 196 15.01 -21.47 0.88
N GLY A 197 14.50 -22.10 1.94
CA GLY A 197 14.67 -21.69 3.33
C GLY A 197 13.48 -20.88 3.81
N THR A 198 13.61 -19.55 3.87
CA THR A 198 12.49 -18.68 4.27
C THR A 198 11.48 -18.43 3.14
N ALA A 199 11.77 -18.91 1.94
CA ALA A 199 10.83 -18.90 0.82
C ALA A 199 10.64 -20.32 0.29
N GLN A 200 9.41 -20.68 -0.06
CA GLN A 200 9.09 -21.95 -0.72
C GLN A 200 8.18 -21.75 -1.92
N VAL A 201 8.32 -22.62 -2.92
CA VAL A 201 7.52 -22.61 -4.15
C VAL A 201 6.88 -23.98 -4.30
N ILE A 202 5.55 -24.03 -4.19
CA ILE A 202 4.78 -25.28 -4.09
C ILE A 202 3.72 -25.38 -5.19
N GLY A 203 3.25 -26.60 -5.44
CA GLY A 203 2.09 -26.82 -6.30
C GLY A 203 0.77 -26.47 -5.60
N LYS A 204 -0.32 -26.38 -6.39
CA LYS A 204 -1.67 -26.17 -5.85
C LYS A 204 -2.15 -27.37 -5.04
N GLU A 205 -1.67 -28.56 -5.40
CA GLU A 205 -1.89 -29.83 -4.75
C GLU A 205 -1.28 -29.91 -3.34
N ASP A 206 -0.25 -29.12 -3.07
CA ASP A 206 0.48 -29.11 -1.80
C ASP A 206 -0.08 -28.07 -0.81
N VAL A 207 -1.10 -27.29 -1.22
CA VAL A 207 -1.70 -26.25 -0.37
C VAL A 207 -2.56 -26.89 0.71
N THR A 208 -2.13 -26.76 1.97
CA THR A 208 -2.89 -27.21 3.14
C THR A 208 -3.77 -26.09 3.71
N GLN A 209 -4.76 -26.46 4.53
CA GLN A 209 -5.59 -25.47 5.23
C GLN A 209 -4.76 -24.65 6.22
N ASP A 210 -3.91 -25.32 6.99
CA ASP A 210 -3.06 -24.69 8.01
C ASP A 210 -2.14 -23.64 7.39
N LEU A 211 -1.53 -23.93 6.23
CA LEU A 211 -0.68 -23.00 5.50
C LEU A 211 -1.36 -21.65 5.25
N VAL A 212 -2.62 -21.67 4.81
CA VAL A 212 -3.35 -20.44 4.47
C VAL A 212 -3.94 -19.78 5.72
N LEU A 213 -4.26 -20.55 6.77
CA LEU A 213 -4.81 -20.04 8.03
C LEU A 213 -3.75 -19.37 8.93
N GLU A 214 -2.50 -19.84 8.85
CA GLU A 214 -1.31 -19.30 9.55
C GLU A 214 -0.64 -18.13 8.82
N ALA A 215 -1.03 -17.88 7.57
CA ALA A 215 -0.54 -16.72 6.83
C ALA A 215 -1.02 -15.42 7.48
N ASP A 216 -0.10 -14.47 7.70
CA ASP A 216 -0.49 -13.11 8.07
C ASP A 216 -1.32 -12.49 6.93
N GLN A 217 -0.93 -12.79 5.68
CA GLN A 217 -1.64 -12.31 4.51
C GLN A 217 -1.61 -13.29 3.35
N VAL A 218 -2.77 -13.51 2.75
CA VAL A 218 -2.91 -14.18 1.46
C VAL A 218 -2.96 -13.14 0.34
N LEU A 219 -2.13 -13.31 -0.68
CA LEU A 219 -2.09 -12.43 -1.85
C LEU A 219 -2.51 -13.17 -3.12
N VAL A 220 -3.34 -12.49 -3.92
CA VAL A 220 -3.89 -13.01 -5.18
C VAL A 220 -3.87 -11.92 -6.27
N GLY A 221 -4.16 -12.27 -7.51
CA GLY A 221 -4.21 -11.33 -8.63
C GLY A 221 -5.53 -10.60 -8.74
N THR A 222 -6.61 -11.35 -8.88
CA THR A 222 -7.91 -10.80 -9.31
C THR A 222 -8.88 -10.55 -8.16
N ASN A 223 -9.80 -9.60 -8.32
CA ASN A 223 -10.89 -9.38 -7.35
C ASN A 223 -11.81 -10.61 -7.23
N ARG A 224 -12.00 -11.36 -8.32
CA ARG A 224 -12.78 -12.60 -8.30
C ARG A 224 -12.13 -13.65 -7.40
N THR A 225 -10.82 -13.89 -7.58
CA THR A 225 -10.06 -14.79 -6.70
C THR A 225 -10.08 -14.28 -5.27
N ARG A 226 -9.87 -12.97 -5.06
CA ARG A 226 -9.90 -12.35 -3.73
C ARG A 226 -11.19 -12.64 -2.99
N ARG A 227 -12.35 -12.46 -3.63
CA ARG A 227 -13.67 -12.74 -3.03
C ARG A 227 -13.82 -14.22 -2.67
N ARG A 228 -13.49 -15.11 -3.61
CA ARG A 228 -13.54 -16.57 -3.39
C ARG A 228 -12.67 -17.02 -2.22
N TYR A 229 -11.43 -16.53 -2.13
CA TYR A 229 -10.51 -16.90 -1.06
C TYR A 229 -10.94 -16.32 0.29
N ASN A 230 -11.45 -15.08 0.32
CA ASN A 230 -12.02 -14.53 1.55
C ASN A 230 -13.20 -15.36 2.06
N GLN A 231 -14.14 -15.73 1.19
CA GLN A 231 -15.25 -16.60 1.56
C GLN A 231 -14.76 -17.94 2.10
N ARG A 232 -13.82 -18.59 1.38
CA ARG A 232 -13.27 -19.88 1.82
C ARG A 232 -12.53 -19.80 3.16
N LEU A 233 -11.74 -18.75 3.38
CA LEU A 233 -11.02 -18.56 4.63
C LEU A 233 -11.95 -18.28 5.80
N ARG A 234 -13.08 -17.62 5.55
CA ARG A 234 -14.14 -17.46 6.53
C ARG A 234 -14.77 -18.79 6.92
N GLU A 235 -15.14 -19.61 5.94
CA GLU A 235 -15.67 -20.96 6.17
C GLU A 235 -14.71 -21.82 6.99
N LEU A 236 -13.42 -21.82 6.64
CA LEU A 236 -12.39 -22.57 7.35
C LEU A 236 -12.20 -22.11 8.80
N LYS A 237 -12.45 -20.82 9.08
CA LYS A 237 -12.44 -20.25 10.44
C LYS A 237 -13.79 -20.39 11.16
N GLY A 238 -14.76 -21.08 10.57
CA GLY A 238 -16.05 -21.38 11.18
C GLY A 238 -17.08 -20.24 11.11
N PHE A 239 -16.84 -19.20 10.30
CA PHE A 239 -17.81 -18.13 10.10
C PHE A 239 -18.88 -18.54 9.09
N THR A 240 -20.15 -18.37 9.45
CA THR A 240 -21.30 -18.82 8.65
C THR A 240 -22.21 -17.67 8.23
N ALA A 241 -22.09 -16.49 8.84
CA ALA A 241 -22.92 -15.34 8.50
C ALA A 241 -22.47 -14.63 7.21
N GLY A 242 -23.44 -14.11 6.45
CA GLY A 242 -23.21 -13.28 5.25
C GLY A 242 -22.62 -11.90 5.54
N TYR A 243 -22.40 -11.54 6.81
CA TYR A 243 -21.83 -10.28 7.26
C TYR A 243 -20.69 -10.52 8.27
N PRO A 244 -19.79 -9.54 8.52
CA PRO A 244 -18.67 -9.72 9.44
C PRO A 244 -19.09 -10.01 10.89
N GLN A 245 -18.42 -10.98 11.52
CA GLN A 245 -18.64 -11.44 12.90
C GLN A 245 -17.43 -11.12 13.79
N ALA A 246 -17.58 -11.20 15.12
CA ALA A 246 -16.43 -11.06 16.02
C ALA A 246 -15.32 -12.07 15.66
N GLY A 247 -14.09 -11.58 15.53
CA GLY A 247 -12.93 -12.34 15.02
C GLY A 247 -12.66 -12.16 13.53
N ASP A 248 -13.60 -11.63 12.74
CA ASP A 248 -13.38 -11.45 11.30
C ASP A 248 -12.26 -10.44 11.01
N LYS A 249 -11.45 -10.73 9.99
CA LYS A 249 -10.47 -9.81 9.41
C LYS A 249 -11.10 -9.05 8.24
N ILE A 250 -11.10 -7.73 8.32
CA ILE A 250 -11.67 -6.83 7.32
C ILE A 250 -10.64 -5.79 6.86
N VAL A 251 -10.80 -5.31 5.62
CA VAL A 251 -9.97 -4.27 5.02
C VAL A 251 -10.82 -3.02 4.80
N CYS A 252 -10.29 -1.86 5.22
CA CYS A 252 -10.94 -0.58 4.98
C CYS A 252 -10.72 -0.14 3.53
N LEU A 253 -11.79 0.29 2.85
CA LEU A 253 -11.77 0.70 1.44
C LEU A 253 -11.84 2.22 1.24
N ARG A 254 -12.14 2.98 2.29
CA ARG A 254 -12.27 4.44 2.21
C ARG A 254 -11.72 5.10 3.47
N ASN A 255 -10.90 6.14 3.27
CA ASN A 255 -10.38 6.93 4.38
C ASN A 255 -11.52 7.58 5.19
N ASP A 256 -11.41 7.52 6.51
CA ASP A 256 -12.20 8.32 7.46
C ASP A 256 -11.26 8.82 8.57
N PRO A 257 -10.69 10.03 8.41
CA PRO A 257 -9.74 10.57 9.39
C PRO A 257 -10.33 10.75 10.79
N ALA A 258 -11.63 11.00 10.91
CA ALA A 258 -12.28 11.18 12.21
C ALA A 258 -12.30 9.88 13.03
N LYS A 259 -12.25 8.74 12.34
CA LYS A 259 -12.19 7.39 12.93
C LYS A 259 -10.80 6.74 12.82
N GLY A 260 -9.81 7.44 12.27
CA GLY A 260 -8.47 6.89 12.04
C GLY A 260 -8.40 5.81 10.94
N LEU A 261 -9.45 5.67 10.12
CA LEU A 261 -9.52 4.66 9.07
C LEU A 261 -8.71 5.10 7.84
N LEU A 262 -7.82 4.24 7.36
CA LEU A 262 -7.12 4.46 6.09
C LEU A 262 -7.45 3.35 5.09
N ASN A 263 -7.64 3.73 3.83
CA ASN A 263 -7.83 2.78 2.74
C ASN A 263 -6.63 1.82 2.67
N GLY A 264 -6.93 0.53 2.61
CA GLY A 264 -5.98 -0.58 2.63
C GLY A 264 -5.56 -1.04 4.03
N SER A 265 -5.95 -0.34 5.11
CA SER A 265 -5.65 -0.81 6.47
C SER A 265 -6.51 -2.01 6.87
N LEU A 266 -5.90 -2.95 7.60
CA LEU A 266 -6.53 -4.17 8.08
C LEU A 266 -6.96 -4.02 9.53
N TRP A 267 -8.13 -4.62 9.82
CA TRP A 267 -8.81 -4.50 11.10
C TRP A 267 -9.39 -5.85 11.51
N LYS A 268 -9.35 -6.13 12.81
CA LYS A 268 -10.02 -7.27 13.42
C LYS A 268 -11.31 -6.82 14.09
N VAL A 269 -12.42 -7.51 13.81
CA VAL A 269 -13.69 -7.27 14.49
C VAL A 269 -13.60 -7.79 15.91
N MET A 270 -13.77 -6.90 16.90
CA MET A 270 -13.68 -7.23 18.32
C MET A 270 -15.03 -7.70 18.86
N THR A 271 -16.09 -6.98 18.51
CA THR A 271 -17.46 -7.33 18.88
C THR A 271 -18.40 -7.10 17.72
N SER A 272 -19.29 -8.06 17.50
CA SER A 272 -20.44 -7.89 16.63
C SER A 272 -21.66 -7.58 17.50
N SER A 273 -22.42 -6.53 17.14
CA SER A 273 -23.72 -6.29 17.76
C SER A 273 -24.61 -7.53 17.60
N ARG A 274 -25.57 -7.74 18.53
CA ARG A 274 -26.61 -8.78 18.40
C ARG A 274 -27.24 -8.71 17.01
N GLU A 275 -27.60 -9.88 16.49
CA GLU A 275 -28.26 -10.04 15.20
C GLU A 275 -29.41 -9.03 15.05
N THR A 276 -29.39 -8.26 13.97
CA THR A 276 -30.32 -7.16 13.74
C THR A 276 -30.97 -7.28 12.37
N VAL A 277 -32.27 -7.03 12.30
CA VAL A 277 -33.03 -6.90 11.03
C VAL A 277 -32.70 -5.60 10.29
N LYS A 278 -31.94 -4.68 10.91
CA LYS A 278 -31.54 -3.43 10.26
C LYS A 278 -30.50 -3.70 9.16
N PRO A 279 -30.53 -2.90 8.07
CA PRO A 279 -29.54 -3.03 6.98
C PRO A 279 -28.12 -2.67 7.44
N GLY A 280 -28.00 -1.88 8.53
CA GLY A 280 -26.72 -1.47 9.10
C GLY A 280 -26.34 -2.28 10.32
N ILE A 281 -25.05 -2.63 10.42
CA ILE A 281 -24.44 -3.26 11.61
C ILE A 281 -23.37 -2.34 12.21
N ASN A 282 -23.36 -2.20 13.54
CA ASN A 282 -22.30 -1.46 14.24
C ASN A 282 -21.30 -2.45 14.82
N LEU A 283 -20.02 -2.22 14.57
CA LEU A 283 -18.93 -3.07 15.04
C LEU A 283 -17.89 -2.22 15.80
N LEU A 284 -17.25 -2.84 16.78
CA LEU A 284 -15.97 -2.37 17.30
C LEU A 284 -14.87 -3.14 16.60
N VAL A 285 -13.88 -2.43 16.09
CA VAL A 285 -12.74 -3.00 15.37
C VAL A 285 -11.44 -2.51 15.96
N ALA A 286 -10.45 -3.37 16.05
CA ALA A 286 -9.08 -3.03 16.43
C ALA A 286 -8.18 -3.13 15.19
N PRO A 287 -7.16 -2.27 15.06
CA PRO A 287 -6.12 -2.46 14.05
C PRO A 287 -5.50 -3.86 14.20
N GLU A 288 -5.19 -4.51 13.08
CA GLU A 288 -4.52 -5.82 13.14
C GLU A 288 -3.02 -5.71 13.44
N GLU A 289 -2.41 -4.58 13.05
CA GLU A 289 -1.02 -4.28 13.38
C GLU A 289 -0.97 -3.34 14.59
N ASP A 290 0.06 -3.50 15.41
CA ASP A 290 0.39 -2.58 16.50
C ASP A 290 0.76 -1.22 15.92
N ASP A 291 -0.26 -0.39 15.71
CA ASP A 291 -0.14 1.01 15.31
C ASP A 291 -0.34 1.87 16.56
N PRO A 292 0.73 2.45 17.14
CA PRO A 292 0.61 3.24 18.37
C PRO A 292 -0.29 4.47 18.20
N ASP A 293 -0.55 4.91 16.96
CA ASP A 293 -1.43 6.03 16.66
C ASP A 293 -2.90 5.60 16.49
N ARG A 294 -3.22 4.30 16.50
CA ARG A 294 -4.58 3.79 16.30
C ARG A 294 -5.08 2.94 17.45
N GLY A 295 -6.18 3.41 18.02
CA GLY A 295 -7.00 2.64 18.95
C GLY A 295 -8.13 1.88 18.26
N VAL A 296 -8.98 1.29 19.10
CA VAL A 296 -10.26 0.69 18.68
C VAL A 296 -11.13 1.75 18.01
N ALA A 297 -11.71 1.41 16.86
CA ALA A 297 -12.65 2.25 16.13
C ALA A 297 -14.07 1.66 16.16
N LYS A 298 -15.07 2.54 16.24
CA LYS A 298 -16.48 2.17 16.06
C LYS A 298 -16.89 2.44 14.63
N ILE A 299 -17.28 1.40 13.91
CA ILE A 299 -17.68 1.47 12.51
C ILE A 299 -19.13 1.05 12.32
N LYS A 300 -19.74 1.54 11.24
CA LYS A 300 -21.09 1.19 10.83
C LYS A 300 -21.07 0.68 9.40
N LEU A 301 -21.30 -0.62 9.22
CA LEU A 301 -21.28 -1.30 7.92
C LEU A 301 -22.69 -1.49 7.37
N LEU A 302 -22.79 -1.55 6.04
CA LEU A 302 -23.98 -1.96 5.33
C LEU A 302 -23.89 -3.46 5.02
N LYS A 303 -24.85 -4.26 5.48
CA LYS A 303 -24.83 -5.72 5.33
C LYS A 303 -24.83 -6.16 3.86
N GLN A 304 -25.61 -5.48 3.02
CA GLN A 304 -25.71 -5.75 1.59
C GLN A 304 -24.34 -5.73 0.88
N THR A 305 -23.36 -4.94 1.35
CA THR A 305 -22.00 -4.93 0.80
C THR A 305 -21.30 -6.29 0.89
N PHE A 306 -21.68 -7.12 1.87
CA PHE A 306 -21.11 -8.44 2.11
C PHE A 306 -22.03 -9.56 1.63
N GLU A 307 -23.35 -9.37 1.77
CA GLU A 307 -24.37 -10.36 1.39
C GLU A 307 -24.56 -10.43 -0.14
N SER A 308 -24.51 -9.28 -0.82
CA SER A 308 -24.71 -9.14 -2.26
C SER A 308 -23.60 -8.27 -2.89
N PRO A 309 -22.34 -8.73 -2.91
CA PRO A 309 -21.19 -7.91 -3.34
C PRO A 309 -21.16 -7.55 -4.84
N ASP A 310 -22.03 -8.17 -5.65
CA ASP A 310 -22.19 -7.88 -7.08
C ASP A 310 -23.32 -6.90 -7.36
N GLU A 311 -24.14 -6.55 -6.37
CA GLU A 311 -25.18 -5.55 -6.51
C GLU A 311 -24.62 -4.14 -6.32
N GLU A 312 -24.99 -3.22 -7.22
CA GLU A 312 -24.56 -1.84 -7.14
C GLU A 312 -25.37 -1.09 -6.07
N ILE A 313 -24.67 -0.53 -5.08
CA ILE A 313 -25.29 0.22 -3.99
C ILE A 313 -25.24 1.71 -4.32
N PRO A 314 -26.39 2.42 -4.37
CA PRO A 314 -26.41 3.86 -4.64
C PRO A 314 -25.52 4.67 -3.68
N TRP A 315 -24.75 5.61 -4.21
CA TRP A 315 -23.80 6.41 -3.42
C TRP A 315 -24.45 7.12 -2.22
N GLY A 316 -25.66 7.67 -2.40
CA GLY A 316 -26.39 8.34 -1.31
C GLY A 316 -26.69 7.45 -0.11
N THR A 317 -26.76 6.13 -0.33
CA THR A 317 -26.84 5.12 0.74
C THR A 317 -25.43 4.77 1.22
N LYS A 318 -24.51 4.44 0.31
CA LYS A 318 -23.14 4.00 0.61
C LYS A 318 -22.36 5.02 1.46
N LYS A 319 -22.56 6.33 1.25
CA LYS A 319 -21.87 7.39 2.01
C LYS A 319 -22.26 7.46 3.50
N ARG A 320 -23.38 6.83 3.90
CA ARG A 320 -23.84 6.80 5.30
C ARG A 320 -23.19 5.68 6.13
N TYR A 321 -22.39 4.84 5.49
CA TYR A 321 -21.72 3.68 6.07
C TYR A 321 -20.22 3.75 5.82
N ASP A 322 -19.46 3.09 6.68
CA ASP A 322 -18.04 2.88 6.47
C ASP A 322 -17.82 1.81 5.40
N ASP A 323 -16.84 2.02 4.52
CA ASP A 323 -16.60 1.16 3.36
C ASP A 323 -15.53 0.12 3.72
N PHE A 324 -15.92 -1.15 3.79
CA PHE A 324 -15.07 -2.27 4.16
C PHE A 324 -15.39 -3.51 3.32
N ASP A 325 -14.43 -4.41 3.23
CA ASP A 325 -14.56 -5.74 2.65
C ASP A 325 -13.76 -6.73 3.52
N TYR A 326 -13.80 -8.03 3.22
CA TYR A 326 -12.97 -9.01 3.90
C TYR A 326 -11.49 -8.86 3.54
N GLY A 327 -10.64 -9.01 4.57
CA GLY A 327 -9.21 -8.73 4.51
C GLY A 327 -8.30 -9.96 4.56
N TYR A 328 -8.83 -11.19 4.64
CA TYR A 328 -8.01 -12.41 4.68
C TYR A 328 -7.16 -12.59 3.42
N ALA A 329 -7.74 -12.29 2.26
CA ALA A 329 -7.04 -12.23 0.99
C ALA A 329 -7.11 -10.81 0.39
N LEU A 330 -5.99 -10.33 -0.13
CA LEU A 330 -5.87 -9.05 -0.83
C LEU A 330 -5.33 -9.26 -2.24
N THR A 331 -5.70 -8.36 -3.15
CA THR A 331 -5.01 -8.31 -4.45
C THR A 331 -3.63 -7.69 -4.28
N VAL A 332 -2.64 -8.11 -5.07
CA VAL A 332 -1.27 -7.55 -5.02
C VAL A 332 -1.28 -6.02 -5.22
N HIS A 333 -2.14 -5.49 -6.09
CA HIS A 333 -2.33 -4.04 -6.24
C HIS A 333 -2.76 -3.35 -4.94
N LYS A 334 -3.70 -3.94 -4.19
CA LYS A 334 -4.13 -3.39 -2.88
C LYS A 334 -3.07 -3.56 -1.80
N ALA A 335 -2.14 -4.49 -1.97
CA ALA A 335 -1.04 -4.77 -1.04
C ALA A 335 0.18 -3.86 -1.24
N GLN A 336 0.22 -3.00 -2.27
CA GLN A 336 1.31 -2.06 -2.49
C GLN A 336 1.52 -1.13 -1.27
N GLY A 337 2.78 -0.94 -0.88
CA GLY A 337 3.14 -0.18 0.32
C GLY A 337 2.86 -0.88 1.66
N SER A 338 2.35 -2.11 1.64
CA SER A 338 2.18 -2.96 2.84
C SER A 338 3.29 -4.00 2.94
N GLN A 339 3.53 -4.55 4.12
CA GLN A 339 4.49 -5.64 4.33
C GLN A 339 3.99 -6.52 5.48
N TRP A 340 4.17 -7.84 5.36
CA TRP A 340 3.80 -8.83 6.38
C TRP A 340 4.94 -9.82 6.63
N ASN A 341 4.98 -10.45 7.80
CA ASN A 341 6.03 -11.40 8.12
C ASN A 341 5.83 -12.69 7.34
N ASN A 342 4.63 -13.26 7.32
CA ASN A 342 4.30 -14.50 6.62
C ASN A 342 3.26 -14.28 5.49
N VAL A 343 3.69 -14.42 4.23
CA VAL A 343 2.82 -14.24 3.05
C VAL A 343 2.64 -15.56 2.30
N VAL A 344 1.39 -15.88 1.98
CA VAL A 344 1.04 -16.91 0.98
C VAL A 344 0.58 -16.22 -0.30
N LEU A 345 1.35 -16.38 -1.37
CA LEU A 345 1.11 -15.79 -2.67
C LEU A 345 0.59 -16.85 -3.65
N PHE A 346 -0.64 -16.67 -4.15
CA PHE A 346 -1.12 -17.42 -5.30
C PHE A 346 -0.68 -16.70 -6.58
N ASP A 347 0.22 -17.33 -7.35
CA ASP A 347 0.75 -16.75 -8.57
C ASP A 347 -0.34 -16.67 -9.66
N GLU A 348 -0.92 -15.49 -9.77
CA GLU A 348 -1.84 -15.12 -10.85
C GLU A 348 -1.19 -14.12 -11.82
N SER A 349 0.15 -14.09 -11.88
CA SER A 349 0.92 -13.17 -12.74
C SER A 349 0.54 -13.30 -14.22
N TRP A 350 0.07 -14.47 -14.65
CA TRP A 350 -0.46 -14.74 -16.00
C TRP A 350 -1.61 -13.81 -16.40
N ALA A 351 -2.39 -13.30 -15.43
CA ALA A 351 -3.49 -12.37 -15.69
C ALA A 351 -3.00 -10.96 -16.07
N PHE A 352 -1.71 -10.67 -15.87
CA PHE A 352 -1.10 -9.34 -16.00
C PHE A 352 -0.04 -9.28 -17.10
N LYS A 353 -0.21 -10.04 -18.19
CA LYS A 353 0.62 -10.09 -19.42
C LYS A 353 1.87 -9.17 -19.41
N ASP A 354 1.72 -7.92 -19.83
CA ASP A 354 2.84 -6.97 -20.04
C ASP A 354 3.54 -6.53 -18.74
N THR A 355 2.87 -6.67 -17.60
CA THR A 355 3.38 -6.33 -16.28
C THR A 355 3.61 -7.55 -15.39
N ARG A 356 3.62 -8.76 -15.97
CA ARG A 356 3.73 -10.04 -15.25
C ARG A 356 4.90 -10.07 -14.25
N GLN A 357 6.09 -9.69 -14.70
CA GLN A 357 7.29 -9.67 -13.86
C GLN A 357 7.16 -8.63 -12.74
N ARG A 358 6.68 -7.43 -13.05
CA ARG A 358 6.46 -6.37 -12.03
C ARG A 358 5.41 -6.77 -11.00
N TRP A 359 4.36 -7.45 -11.43
CA TRP A 359 3.32 -7.98 -10.55
C TRP A 359 3.92 -8.99 -9.57
N LEU A 360 4.66 -9.98 -10.09
CA LEU A 360 5.24 -11.03 -9.27
C LEU A 360 6.33 -10.48 -8.34
N TYR A 361 7.18 -9.57 -8.83
CA TYR A 361 8.16 -8.84 -8.02
C TYR A 361 7.49 -8.05 -6.88
N THR A 362 6.42 -7.31 -7.19
CA THR A 362 5.67 -6.53 -6.19
C THR A 362 5.09 -7.45 -5.13
N ALA A 363 4.55 -8.61 -5.53
CA ALA A 363 3.97 -9.60 -4.65
C ALA A 363 5.01 -10.24 -3.71
N ILE A 364 6.15 -10.69 -4.25
CA ILE A 364 7.24 -11.30 -3.49
C ILE A 364 7.77 -10.33 -2.43
N THR A 365 7.96 -9.06 -2.80
CA THR A 365 8.51 -8.03 -1.91
C THR A 365 7.55 -7.59 -0.78
N ARG A 366 6.33 -8.14 -0.71
CA ARG A 366 5.43 -7.92 0.43
C ARG A 366 5.77 -8.79 1.64
N ALA A 367 6.52 -9.87 1.44
CA ALA A 367 6.97 -10.75 2.52
C ALA A 367 8.25 -10.20 3.18
N ALA A 368 8.26 -10.14 4.51
CA ALA A 368 9.45 -9.76 5.28
C ALA A 368 10.25 -10.97 5.74
N GLU A 369 9.59 -12.01 6.27
CA GLU A 369 10.25 -13.13 6.95
C GLU A 369 10.01 -14.47 6.27
N ARG A 370 8.79 -14.75 5.81
CA ARG A 370 8.38 -16.02 5.21
C ARG A 370 7.50 -15.80 3.98
N LEU A 371 7.80 -16.53 2.91
CA LEU A 371 7.04 -16.49 1.66
C LEU A 371 6.72 -17.90 1.17
N THR A 372 5.46 -18.14 0.85
CA THR A 372 5.05 -19.35 0.11
C THR A 372 4.42 -18.92 -1.22
N ILE A 373 5.00 -19.33 -2.34
CA ILE A 373 4.45 -19.09 -3.67
C ILE A 373 3.75 -20.36 -4.15
N VAL A 374 2.47 -20.27 -4.48
CA VAL A 374 1.67 -21.34 -5.06
C VAL A 374 1.60 -21.15 -6.58
N ARG A 375 2.15 -22.08 -7.36
CA ARG A 375 2.24 -21.98 -8.83
C ARG A 375 1.75 -23.22 -9.56
#